data_AF-A0A662VNX2-F1
#
_entry.id   AF-A0A662VNX2-F1
#
_cell.length_a   1.000
_cell.length_b   1.000
_cell.length_c   1.000
_cell.angle_alpha   90.00
_cell.angle_beta   90.00
_cell.angle_gamma   90.00
#
_symmetry.space_group_name_H-M   'P 1'
#
loop_
_entity.id
_entity.type
_entity.pdbx_description
1 polymer ?
#
loop_
_entity_poly.entity_id
_entity_poly.type
_entity_poly.pdbx_seq_one_letter_code
_entity_poly.pdbx_strand_id
1 'polypeptide(L)'
;MTKAFLIKKFREYYTSSRIEMPIEFKRREWAFVFVENMPNFIMNRHVSFQSAQDFSIYVKNKIPAHIYYSSAYYVKPNREKMEDKGWIKADLIFDIDADHLPLKSKSYKIALNRAKKEVFKLYRALTTELGVDEKKIKIFFSGSRGYHIHVYDRDFQLLNSGERREIIDYLMVNTEKILDGNRFYDSFKAMQVSRILARYIKNLIKKGRLMDILKKYRVRNPERVYTILANVENLQKLENGDLSFLPRSVRVKNFVVDLVGKISESLRIYIDAPVTADVKRLIRMPNSLHGKTGLKVTEVDIDRLRDFNPFYDAVVFGDERVRIRGVRRAKIEIMGEDYSIKAGERASIPEHAAIFFLCRGVAVYGH
;
A
#
# COMPACT_ATOMS: atom_id res chain seq x y z
N MET A 1 -11.18 -32.56 4.49
CA MET A 1 -10.68 -32.37 5.87
C MET A 1 -10.17 -30.94 6.12
N THR A 2 -9.15 -30.43 5.41
CA THR A 2 -8.63 -29.05 5.61
C THR A 2 -9.68 -27.96 5.58
N LYS A 3 -10.58 -27.94 4.58
CA LYS A 3 -11.64 -26.94 4.49
C LYS A 3 -12.56 -26.94 5.71
N ALA A 4 -13.00 -28.12 6.15
CA ALA A 4 -13.87 -28.27 7.32
C ALA A 4 -13.19 -27.75 8.59
N PHE A 5 -11.90 -28.03 8.76
CA PHE A 5 -11.11 -27.48 9.87
C PHE A 5 -11.03 -25.95 9.82
N LEU A 6 -10.70 -25.37 8.66
CA LEU A 6 -10.65 -23.92 8.50
C LEU A 6 -12.03 -23.26 8.71
N ILE A 7 -13.11 -23.87 8.22
CA ILE A 7 -14.49 -23.40 8.45
C ILE A 7 -14.78 -23.37 9.95
N LYS A 8 -14.44 -24.43 10.69
CA LYS A 8 -14.60 -24.48 12.15
C LYS A 8 -13.85 -23.33 12.82
N LYS A 9 -12.55 -23.18 12.56
CA LYS A 9 -11.71 -22.16 13.21
C LYS A 9 -12.09 -20.72 12.83
N PHE A 10 -12.44 -20.48 11.57
CA PHE A 10 -12.91 -19.16 11.14
C PHE A 10 -14.30 -18.85 11.73
N ARG A 11 -15.19 -19.85 11.87
CA ARG A 11 -16.47 -19.69 12.56
C ARG A 11 -16.28 -19.32 14.03
N GLU A 12 -15.36 -19.98 14.73
CA GLU A 12 -15.00 -19.65 16.12
C GLU A 12 -14.61 -18.17 16.22
N TYR A 13 -13.70 -17.70 15.36
CA TYR A 13 -13.29 -16.29 15.29
C TYR A 13 -14.47 -15.33 15.05
N TYR A 14 -15.27 -15.57 14.00
CA TYR A 14 -16.40 -14.69 13.66
C TYR A 14 -17.57 -14.76 14.65
N THR A 15 -17.57 -15.76 15.54
CA THR A 15 -18.58 -15.88 16.61
C THR A 15 -18.18 -15.11 17.85
N SER A 16 -16.90 -15.16 18.24
CA SER A 16 -16.37 -14.48 19.42
C SER A 16 -15.97 -13.04 19.18
N SER A 17 -15.58 -12.69 17.94
CA SER A 17 -15.07 -11.36 17.62
C SER A 17 -16.17 -10.38 17.23
N ARG A 18 -16.11 -9.17 17.78
CA ARG A 18 -16.96 -8.06 17.35
C ARG A 18 -16.36 -7.40 16.12
N ILE A 19 -17.07 -7.46 14.99
CA ILE A 19 -16.73 -6.70 13.79
C ILE A 19 -17.50 -5.38 13.82
N GLU A 20 -16.77 -4.27 13.88
CA GLU A 20 -17.35 -2.93 13.78
C GLU A 20 -17.75 -2.63 12.33
N MET A 21 -18.97 -2.15 12.14
CA MET A 21 -19.48 -1.83 10.81
C MET A 21 -18.83 -0.54 10.27
N PRO A 22 -18.52 -0.46 8.96
CA PRO A 22 -17.93 0.73 8.38
C PRO A 22 -18.93 1.89 8.36
N ILE A 23 -18.40 3.10 8.20
CA ILE A 23 -19.18 4.34 8.06
C ILE A 23 -20.19 4.18 6.91
N GLU A 24 -21.46 4.51 7.20
CA GLU A 24 -22.61 4.37 6.30
C GLU A 24 -22.70 2.99 5.61
N PHE A 25 -22.43 1.89 6.34
CA PHE A 25 -22.39 0.54 5.78
C PHE A 25 -23.60 0.12 4.92
N LYS A 26 -24.79 0.67 5.19
CA LYS A 26 -26.03 0.41 4.44
C LYS A 26 -25.96 0.91 2.99
N ARG A 27 -25.09 1.88 2.71
CA ARG A 27 -24.86 2.44 1.36
C ARG A 27 -23.73 1.73 0.62
N ARG A 28 -23.13 0.68 1.19
CA ARG A 28 -21.97 0.01 0.62
C ARG A 28 -22.35 -1.32 -0.01
N GLU A 29 -21.70 -1.63 -1.11
CA GLU A 29 -21.70 -2.99 -1.65
C GLU A 29 -20.77 -3.84 -0.79
N TRP A 30 -21.18 -5.07 -0.53
CA TRP A 30 -20.39 -6.08 0.16
C TRP A 30 -20.02 -7.20 -0.80
N ALA A 31 -18.84 -7.77 -0.57
CA ALA A 31 -18.37 -8.91 -1.31
C ALA A 31 -17.63 -9.91 -0.42
N PHE A 32 -17.79 -11.20 -0.73
CA PHE A 32 -17.28 -12.29 0.10
C PHE A 32 -16.59 -13.34 -0.75
N VAL A 33 -15.52 -13.91 -0.21
CA VAL A 33 -14.94 -15.17 -0.70
C VAL A 33 -15.07 -16.17 0.43
N PHE A 34 -15.75 -17.29 0.21
CA PHE A 34 -16.03 -18.29 1.24
C PHE A 34 -14.93 -19.33 1.35
N VAL A 35 -14.70 -19.85 2.56
CA VAL A 35 -13.68 -20.89 2.82
C VAL A 35 -13.94 -22.14 1.96
N GLU A 36 -15.21 -22.46 1.73
CA GLU A 36 -15.64 -23.58 0.87
C GLU A 36 -15.11 -23.48 -0.56
N ASN A 37 -15.00 -22.26 -1.09
CA ASN A 37 -14.56 -22.02 -2.46
C ASN A 37 -13.03 -22.05 -2.60
N MET A 38 -12.29 -21.84 -1.51
CA MET A 38 -10.81 -21.86 -1.55
C MET A 38 -10.30 -23.23 -2.06
N PRO A 39 -9.25 -23.28 -2.89
CA PRO A 39 -8.41 -22.16 -3.32
C PRO A 39 -8.98 -21.34 -4.49
N ASN A 40 -10.13 -21.72 -5.07
CA ASN A 40 -10.77 -20.95 -6.13
C ASN A 40 -11.30 -19.63 -5.55
N PHE A 41 -10.81 -18.52 -6.08
CA PHE A 41 -11.13 -17.18 -5.58
C PHE A 41 -12.46 -16.68 -6.17
N ILE A 42 -13.56 -17.36 -5.82
CA ILE A 42 -14.90 -17.02 -6.30
C ILE A 42 -15.47 -15.92 -5.41
N MET A 43 -15.62 -14.74 -5.99
CA MET A 43 -16.16 -13.56 -5.30
C MET A 43 -17.68 -13.48 -5.45
N ASN A 44 -18.39 -13.53 -4.33
CA ASN A 44 -19.82 -13.25 -4.27
C ASN A 44 -20.01 -11.75 -4.01
N ARG A 45 -20.63 -11.03 -4.95
CA ARG A 45 -20.75 -9.56 -4.97
C ARG A 45 -22.21 -9.12 -4.91
N HIS A 46 -22.43 -7.80 -4.93
CA HIS A 46 -23.76 -7.19 -4.96
C HIS A 46 -24.60 -7.49 -3.71
N VAL A 47 -23.94 -7.72 -2.57
CA VAL A 47 -24.62 -7.91 -1.28
C VAL A 47 -24.74 -6.56 -0.57
N SER A 48 -25.81 -6.37 0.20
CA SER A 48 -26.01 -5.20 1.07
C SER A 48 -26.73 -5.60 2.34
N PHE A 49 -26.48 -4.87 3.43
CA PHE A 49 -27.09 -5.15 4.74
C PHE A 49 -27.83 -3.93 5.26
N GLN A 50 -29.00 -4.15 5.87
CA GLN A 50 -29.80 -3.08 6.50
C GLN A 50 -29.50 -2.93 7.99
N SER A 51 -28.95 -3.96 8.63
CA SER A 51 -28.52 -3.95 10.03
C SER A 51 -27.18 -4.68 10.22
N ALA A 52 -26.51 -4.41 11.34
CA ALA A 52 -25.29 -5.13 11.73
C ALA A 52 -25.60 -6.60 12.09
N GLN A 53 -26.83 -6.86 12.57
CA GLN A 53 -27.34 -8.18 12.89
C GLN A 53 -27.44 -9.05 11.63
N ASP A 54 -28.00 -8.51 10.53
CA ASP A 54 -28.09 -9.22 9.24
C ASP A 54 -26.70 -9.62 8.74
N PHE A 55 -25.74 -8.69 8.82
CA PHE A 55 -24.35 -8.97 8.47
C PHE A 55 -23.77 -10.09 9.35
N SER A 56 -23.97 -10.02 10.67
CA SER A 56 -23.48 -11.04 11.59
C SER A 56 -24.09 -12.42 11.31
N ILE A 57 -25.40 -12.49 11.02
CA ILE A 57 -26.08 -13.75 10.70
C ILE A 57 -25.52 -14.32 9.39
N TYR A 58 -25.35 -13.48 8.37
CA TYR A 58 -24.80 -13.87 7.08
C TYR A 58 -23.40 -14.47 7.20
N VAL A 59 -22.49 -13.79 7.92
CA VAL A 59 -21.11 -14.23 8.13
C VAL A 59 -21.04 -15.53 8.94
N LYS A 60 -21.93 -15.72 9.92
CA LYS A 60 -21.97 -16.95 10.76
C LYS A 60 -22.55 -18.15 10.02
N ASN A 61 -23.51 -17.93 9.12
CA ASN A 61 -24.12 -18.98 8.31
C ASN A 61 -23.17 -19.46 7.20
N LYS A 62 -22.51 -18.52 6.50
CA LYS A 62 -21.61 -18.84 5.39
C LYS A 62 -20.23 -18.24 5.64
N ILE A 63 -19.30 -19.08 6.12
CA ILE A 63 -18.02 -18.63 6.68
C ILE A 63 -17.09 -18.04 5.61
N PRO A 64 -16.78 -16.74 5.67
CA PRO A 64 -15.93 -16.09 4.69
C PRO A 64 -14.45 -16.30 4.99
N ALA A 65 -13.69 -16.67 3.97
CA ALA A 65 -12.23 -16.57 3.97
C ALA A 65 -11.77 -15.13 3.80
N HIS A 66 -12.54 -14.30 3.08
CA HIS A 66 -12.30 -12.88 2.92
C HIS A 66 -13.62 -12.11 2.91
N ILE A 67 -13.65 -10.98 3.61
CA ILE A 67 -14.76 -10.03 3.59
C ILE A 67 -14.26 -8.71 2.98
N TYR A 68 -15.05 -8.15 2.08
CA TYR A 68 -14.81 -6.87 1.44
C TYR A 68 -16.07 -6.02 1.46
N TYR A 69 -15.87 -4.71 1.40
CA TYR A 69 -16.92 -3.74 1.11
C TYR A 69 -16.41 -2.69 0.13
N SER A 70 -17.29 -1.99 -0.57
CA SER A 70 -16.89 -0.95 -1.53
C SER A 70 -16.37 0.30 -0.82
N SER A 71 -15.28 0.88 -1.32
CA SER A 71 -14.87 2.25 -0.98
C SER A 71 -15.96 3.26 -1.37
N ALA A 72 -16.70 2.95 -2.44
CA ALA A 72 -17.86 3.69 -2.88
C ALA A 72 -19.10 3.54 -1.99
N TYR A 73 -19.89 4.59 -2.01
CA TYR A 73 -21.23 4.68 -1.43
C TYR A 73 -22.23 4.79 -2.57
N TYR A 74 -23.33 4.07 -2.45
CA TYR A 74 -24.37 3.93 -3.47
C TYR A 74 -25.75 4.21 -2.88
N VAL A 75 -26.69 4.61 -3.74
CA VAL A 75 -28.11 4.66 -3.40
C VAL A 75 -28.68 3.24 -3.32
N LYS A 76 -28.31 2.36 -4.25
CA LYS A 76 -28.77 0.96 -4.36
C LYS A 76 -27.58 0.00 -4.49
N PRO A 77 -26.84 -0.29 -3.41
CA PRO A 77 -25.58 -1.05 -3.46
C PRO A 77 -25.69 -2.49 -3.98
N ASN A 78 -26.88 -3.09 -3.88
CA ASN A 78 -27.18 -4.47 -4.28
C ASN A 78 -27.54 -4.67 -5.75
N ARG A 79 -27.57 -3.61 -6.57
CA ARG A 79 -27.80 -3.76 -8.02
C ARG A 79 -26.61 -4.45 -8.69
N GLU A 80 -26.86 -5.26 -9.71
CA GLU A 80 -25.78 -5.92 -10.45
C GLU A 80 -25.06 -4.95 -11.37
N LYS A 81 -25.81 -4.17 -12.15
CA LYS A 81 -25.26 -3.16 -13.04
C LYS A 81 -24.81 -1.93 -12.26
N MET A 82 -23.63 -1.42 -12.60
CA MET A 82 -23.02 -0.27 -11.91
C MET A 82 -23.80 1.03 -12.10
N GLU A 83 -24.39 1.22 -13.28
CA GLU A 83 -25.22 2.40 -13.60
C GLU A 83 -26.45 2.49 -12.71
N ASP A 84 -27.04 1.34 -12.37
CA ASP A 84 -28.25 1.23 -11.55
C ASP A 84 -27.98 1.46 -10.05
N LYS A 85 -26.72 1.43 -9.61
CA LYS A 85 -26.37 1.60 -8.19
C LYS A 85 -26.57 3.03 -7.70
N GLY A 86 -26.44 4.02 -8.59
CA GLY A 86 -26.40 5.45 -8.22
C GLY A 86 -25.21 5.75 -7.31
N TRP A 87 -24.02 5.92 -7.89
CA TRP A 87 -22.80 6.30 -7.15
C TRP A 87 -22.96 7.67 -6.49
N ILE A 88 -22.55 7.80 -5.22
CA ILE A 88 -22.68 9.04 -4.43
C ILE A 88 -21.31 9.69 -4.21
N LYS A 89 -20.36 8.91 -3.69
CA LYS A 89 -19.01 9.32 -3.31
C LYS A 89 -18.16 8.06 -3.09
N ALA A 90 -16.85 8.18 -2.90
CA ALA A 90 -16.00 7.04 -2.53
C ALA A 90 -14.84 7.45 -1.64
N ASP A 91 -14.53 6.67 -0.59
CA ASP A 91 -13.34 6.93 0.22
C ASP A 91 -12.08 6.93 -0.66
N LEU A 92 -11.09 7.77 -0.32
CA LEU A 92 -9.79 7.73 -0.97
C LEU A 92 -8.93 6.67 -0.28
N ILE A 93 -8.50 5.68 -1.05
CA ILE A 93 -7.83 4.48 -0.54
C ILE A 93 -6.45 4.39 -1.17
N PHE A 94 -5.44 4.17 -0.34
CA PHE A 94 -4.10 3.83 -0.78
C PHE A 94 -3.77 2.41 -0.32
N ASP A 95 -3.18 1.61 -1.20
CA ASP A 95 -2.66 0.29 -0.87
C ASP A 95 -1.14 0.29 -1.06
N ILE A 96 -0.43 -0.08 0.01
CA ILE A 96 1.01 -0.21 0.05
C ILE A 96 1.32 -1.69 0.24
N ASP A 97 1.40 -2.42 -0.86
CA ASP A 97 1.85 -3.80 -0.89
C ASP A 97 3.37 -3.86 -1.03
N ALA A 98 4.03 -4.68 -0.20
CA ALA A 98 5.46 -4.92 -0.31
C ALA A 98 5.89 -5.49 -1.68
N ASP A 99 4.99 -6.12 -2.43
CA ASP A 99 5.27 -6.59 -3.79
C ASP A 99 5.42 -5.44 -4.81
N HIS A 100 4.84 -4.27 -4.54
CA HIS A 100 4.94 -3.06 -5.38
C HIS A 100 6.16 -2.19 -5.03
N LEU A 101 6.92 -2.57 -4.00
CA LEU A 101 8.14 -1.85 -3.62
C LEU A 101 9.32 -2.26 -4.53
N PRO A 102 10.22 -1.31 -4.87
CA PRO A 102 11.28 -1.53 -5.86
C PRO A 102 12.26 -2.64 -5.48
N LEU A 103 12.41 -2.90 -4.17
CA LEU A 103 13.26 -3.97 -3.67
C LEU A 103 12.41 -5.10 -3.11
N LYS A 104 12.29 -6.19 -3.87
CA LYS A 104 11.67 -7.43 -3.40
C LYS A 104 12.50 -8.04 -2.28
N SER A 105 11.92 -8.15 -1.09
CA SER A 105 12.57 -8.79 0.06
C SER A 105 12.31 -10.28 0.07
N LYS A 106 13.35 -11.08 0.33
CA LYS A 106 13.20 -12.52 0.57
C LYS A 106 12.47 -12.82 1.90
N SER A 107 12.53 -11.89 2.86
CA SER A 107 11.89 -12.02 4.17
C SER A 107 10.63 -11.15 4.26
N TYR A 108 9.56 -11.75 4.78
CA TYR A 108 8.27 -11.12 5.02
C TYR A 108 8.37 -9.94 5.99
N LYS A 109 9.18 -10.06 7.03
CA LYS A 109 9.43 -9.02 8.05
C LYS A 109 10.09 -7.78 7.44
N ILE A 110 11.08 -7.98 6.56
CA ILE A 110 11.76 -6.87 5.87
C ILE A 110 10.79 -6.17 4.90
N ALA A 111 9.99 -6.94 4.16
CA ALA A 111 8.94 -6.43 3.28
C ALA A 111 7.96 -5.51 4.04
N LEU A 112 7.42 -5.96 5.16
CA LEU A 112 6.52 -5.16 5.99
C LEU A 112 7.18 -3.92 6.58
N ASN A 113 8.42 -4.00 7.04
CA ASN A 113 9.15 -2.84 7.54
C ASN A 113 9.40 -1.79 6.46
N ARG A 114 9.58 -2.20 5.20
CA ARG A 114 9.64 -1.27 4.07
C ARG A 114 8.27 -0.63 3.80
N ALA A 115 7.20 -1.43 3.80
CA ALA A 115 5.84 -0.92 3.64
C ALA A 115 5.51 0.13 4.71
N LYS A 116 5.87 -0.10 5.99
CA LYS A 116 5.70 0.90 7.07
C LYS A 116 6.38 2.24 6.77
N LYS A 117 7.59 2.23 6.20
CA LYS A 117 8.29 3.48 5.82
C LYS A 117 7.52 4.27 4.78
N GLU A 118 6.93 3.59 3.80
CA GLU A 118 6.08 4.22 2.79
C GLU A 118 4.77 4.73 3.40
N VAL A 119 4.17 4.00 4.36
CA VAL A 119 3.01 4.49 5.12
C VAL A 119 3.35 5.80 5.86
N PHE A 120 4.50 5.89 6.54
CA PHE A 120 4.91 7.13 7.22
C PHE A 120 5.11 8.30 6.25
N LYS A 121 5.72 8.06 5.09
CA LYS A 121 5.86 9.09 4.06
C LYS A 121 4.49 9.54 3.54
N LEU A 122 3.60 8.59 3.23
CA LEU A 122 2.25 8.86 2.75
C LEU A 122 1.45 9.64 3.79
N TYR A 123 1.44 9.21 5.05
CA TYR A 123 0.76 9.90 6.14
C TYR A 123 1.22 11.36 6.23
N ARG A 124 2.53 11.60 6.23
CA ARG A 124 3.08 12.96 6.23
C ARG A 124 2.65 13.76 5.01
N ALA A 125 2.68 13.18 3.81
CA ALA A 125 2.24 13.89 2.61
C ALA A 125 0.74 14.25 2.67
N LEU A 126 -0.11 13.33 3.14
CA LEU A 126 -1.53 13.57 3.33
C LEU A 126 -1.79 14.72 4.31
N THR A 127 -1.11 14.74 5.46
CA THR A 127 -1.39 15.71 6.51
C THR A 127 -0.70 17.06 6.29
N THR A 128 0.57 17.05 5.88
CA THR A 128 1.38 18.28 5.79
C THR A 128 1.35 18.95 4.41
N GLU A 129 1.13 18.18 3.34
CA GLU A 129 1.14 18.72 1.97
C GLU A 129 -0.26 18.81 1.37
N LEU A 130 -1.13 17.82 1.63
CA LEU A 130 -2.49 17.76 1.10
C LEU A 130 -3.56 18.24 2.09
N GLY A 131 -3.18 18.54 3.35
CA GLY A 131 -4.06 19.15 4.34
C GLY A 131 -5.17 18.25 4.88
N VAL A 132 -5.02 16.93 4.80
CA VAL A 132 -5.99 15.98 5.36
C VAL A 132 -5.92 15.99 6.88
N ASP A 133 -7.06 16.14 7.54
CA ASP A 133 -7.16 16.00 9.01
C ASP A 133 -6.79 14.57 9.43
N GLU A 134 -5.84 14.45 10.36
CA GLU A 134 -5.36 13.19 10.92
C GLU A 134 -6.50 12.28 11.41
N LYS A 135 -7.56 12.86 11.98
CA LYS A 135 -8.73 12.12 12.49
C LYS A 135 -9.52 11.42 11.39
N LYS A 136 -9.34 11.83 10.14
CA LYS A 136 -9.99 11.26 8.95
C LYS A 136 -9.12 10.22 8.26
N ILE A 137 -7.92 9.94 8.76
CA ILE A 137 -7.02 8.94 8.21
C ILE A 137 -7.06 7.71 9.11
N LYS A 138 -7.30 6.53 8.52
CA LYS A 138 -7.15 5.23 9.21
C LYS A 138 -6.18 4.35 8.46
N ILE A 139 -5.31 3.66 9.20
CA ILE A 139 -4.30 2.75 8.67
C ILE A 139 -4.66 1.33 9.08
N PHE A 140 -4.63 0.40 8.13
CA PHE A 140 -4.95 -1.00 8.37
C PHE A 140 -3.83 -1.89 7.86
N PHE A 141 -3.35 -2.80 8.68
CA PHE A 141 -2.63 -3.96 8.20
C PHE A 141 -3.56 -4.83 7.35
N SER A 142 -3.18 -5.14 6.11
CA SER A 142 -4.06 -5.80 5.13
C SER A 142 -4.36 -7.27 5.45
N GLY A 143 -3.75 -7.84 6.50
CA GLY A 143 -3.76 -9.26 6.81
C GLY A 143 -2.71 -10.06 6.03
N SER A 144 -1.90 -9.40 5.18
CA SER A 144 -0.85 -10.05 4.40
C SER A 144 0.47 -9.26 4.43
N ARG A 145 0.94 -8.74 3.28
CA ARG A 145 2.28 -8.13 3.14
C ARG A 145 2.24 -6.61 2.97
N GLY A 146 1.15 -5.97 3.36
CA GLY A 146 0.94 -4.55 3.10
C GLY A 146 0.01 -3.86 4.07
N TYR A 147 -0.20 -2.58 3.82
CA TYR A 147 -1.08 -1.72 4.58
C TYR A 147 -2.03 -0.98 3.65
N HIS A 148 -3.26 -0.77 4.10
CA HIS A 148 -4.22 0.12 3.45
C HIS A 148 -4.35 1.40 4.28
N ILE A 149 -4.42 2.54 3.61
CA ILE A 149 -4.69 3.82 4.23
C ILE A 149 -6.01 4.32 3.67
N HIS A 150 -6.97 4.59 4.55
CA HIS A 150 -8.30 5.07 4.19
C HIS A 150 -8.41 6.52 4.62
N VAL A 151 -8.83 7.39 3.70
CA VAL A 151 -9.10 8.81 3.94
C VAL A 151 -10.60 9.05 3.83
N TYR A 152 -11.22 9.38 4.96
CA TYR A 152 -12.66 9.67 5.11
C TYR A 152 -12.96 11.16 5.04
N ASP A 153 -12.21 11.89 4.21
CA ASP A 153 -12.42 13.32 3.99
C ASP A 153 -13.39 13.56 2.83
N ARG A 154 -14.39 14.41 3.07
CA ARG A 154 -15.48 14.66 2.13
C ARG A 154 -14.97 15.26 0.82
N ASP A 155 -13.97 16.14 0.88
CA ASP A 155 -13.45 16.80 -0.32
C ASP A 155 -12.72 15.79 -1.21
N PHE A 156 -11.98 14.86 -0.60
CA PHE A 156 -11.32 13.76 -1.28
C PHE A 156 -12.30 12.67 -1.74
N GLN A 157 -13.43 12.52 -1.04
CA GLN A 157 -14.43 11.50 -1.35
C GLN A 157 -15.17 11.76 -2.68
N LEU A 158 -15.25 13.02 -3.09
CA LEU A 158 -15.94 13.44 -4.32
C LEU A 158 -15.04 13.37 -5.56
N LEU A 159 -13.73 13.17 -5.38
CA LEU A 159 -12.78 13.12 -6.49
C LEU A 159 -13.08 11.95 -7.42
N ASN A 160 -13.12 12.27 -8.71
CA ASN A 160 -13.24 11.31 -9.80
C ASN A 160 -11.91 10.58 -10.05
N SER A 161 -11.95 9.58 -10.93
CA SER A 161 -10.77 8.75 -11.20
C SER A 161 -9.60 9.53 -11.81
N GLY A 162 -9.86 10.56 -12.62
CA GLY A 162 -8.82 11.43 -13.20
C GLY A 162 -8.15 12.28 -12.13
N GLU A 163 -8.93 12.94 -11.28
CA GLU A 163 -8.40 13.76 -10.17
C GLU A 163 -7.57 12.93 -9.18
N ARG A 164 -7.99 11.68 -8.91
CA ARG A 164 -7.20 10.74 -8.09
C ARG A 164 -5.88 10.36 -8.76
N ARG A 165 -5.80 10.33 -10.09
CA ARG A 165 -4.53 10.11 -10.81
C ARG A 165 -3.57 11.27 -10.64
N GLU A 166 -4.06 12.50 -10.53
CA GLU A 166 -3.20 13.66 -10.22
C GLU A 166 -2.57 13.53 -8.82
N ILE A 167 -3.33 13.04 -7.83
CA ILE A 167 -2.78 12.72 -6.49
C ILE A 167 -1.71 11.61 -6.59
N ILE A 168 -1.97 10.57 -7.38
CA ILE A 168 -0.99 9.49 -7.61
C ILE A 168 0.29 10.05 -8.24
N ASP A 169 0.18 10.86 -9.30
CA ASP A 169 1.33 11.47 -9.98
C ASP A 169 2.11 12.39 -9.02
N TYR A 170 1.40 13.14 -8.18
CA TYR A 170 1.99 13.98 -7.13
C TYR A 170 2.82 13.17 -6.12
N LEU A 171 2.31 12.03 -5.65
CA LEU A 171 2.96 11.16 -4.68
C LEU A 171 4.10 10.34 -5.29
N MET A 172 3.96 9.91 -6.55
CA MET A 172 4.96 9.09 -7.24
C MET A 172 6.10 9.90 -7.85
N VAL A 173 5.95 11.22 -8.01
CA VAL A 173 6.99 12.15 -8.47
C VAL A 173 7.62 11.69 -9.79
N ASN A 174 6.79 11.44 -10.79
CA ASN A 174 7.27 11.00 -12.10
C ASN A 174 8.06 12.13 -12.78
N THR A 175 9.34 11.91 -13.10
CA THR A 175 10.24 12.95 -13.67
C THR A 175 9.64 13.62 -14.90
N GLU A 176 9.03 12.86 -15.79
CA GLU A 176 8.39 13.35 -17.01
C GLU A 176 7.17 14.26 -16.74
N LYS A 177 6.56 14.15 -15.56
CA LYS A 177 5.43 14.97 -15.10
C LYS A 177 5.86 16.23 -14.36
N ILE A 178 7.14 16.36 -14.00
CA ILE A 178 7.66 17.51 -13.24
C ILE A 178 8.69 18.34 -14.02
N LEU A 179 9.24 17.80 -15.11
CA LEU A 179 10.27 18.44 -15.93
C LEU A 179 9.95 18.30 -17.42
N ASP A 180 9.83 19.43 -18.11
CA ASP A 180 9.74 19.50 -19.57
C ASP A 180 11.00 20.14 -20.15
N GLY A 181 11.83 19.34 -20.82
CA GLY A 181 13.09 19.79 -21.40
C GLY A 181 14.01 20.44 -20.36
N ASN A 182 14.08 21.77 -20.40
CA ASN A 182 14.90 22.61 -19.50
C ASN A 182 14.02 23.52 -18.62
N ARG A 183 12.81 23.11 -18.29
CA ARG A 183 11.95 23.88 -17.37
C ARG A 183 11.13 22.93 -16.50
N PHE A 184 11.11 23.20 -15.21
CA PHE A 184 10.18 22.51 -14.31
C PHE A 184 8.76 23.03 -14.56
N TYR A 185 7.77 22.13 -14.49
CA TYR A 185 6.37 22.57 -14.51
C TYR A 185 6.06 23.42 -13.28
N ASP A 186 5.09 24.32 -13.41
CA ASP A 186 4.62 25.16 -12.31
C ASP A 186 3.69 24.35 -11.38
N SER A 187 4.30 23.50 -10.55
CA SER A 187 3.60 22.73 -9.52
C SER A 187 4.42 22.68 -8.24
N PHE A 188 3.75 22.48 -7.11
CA PHE A 188 4.41 22.40 -5.81
C PHE A 188 5.52 21.35 -5.78
N LYS A 189 5.25 20.14 -6.32
CA LYS A 189 6.21 19.04 -6.31
C LYS A 189 7.40 19.30 -7.22
N ALA A 190 7.18 19.88 -8.40
CA ALA A 190 8.25 20.26 -9.32
C ALA A 190 9.17 21.32 -8.69
N MET A 191 8.59 22.35 -8.06
CA MET A 191 9.36 23.37 -7.33
C MET A 191 10.12 22.79 -6.13
N GLN A 192 9.53 21.84 -5.40
CA GLN A 192 10.20 21.13 -4.31
C GLN A 192 11.45 20.40 -4.83
N VAL A 193 11.33 19.65 -5.93
CA VAL A 193 12.46 18.96 -6.57
C VAL A 193 13.52 19.95 -7.05
N SER A 194 13.10 21.06 -7.66
CA SER A 194 14.02 22.08 -8.15
C SER A 194 14.86 22.72 -7.05
N ARG A 195 14.24 23.08 -5.92
CA ARG A 195 14.94 23.59 -4.73
C ARG A 195 15.88 22.55 -4.11
N ILE A 196 15.53 21.26 -4.14
CA ILE A 196 16.43 20.20 -3.66
C ILE A 196 17.61 20.05 -4.62
N LEU A 197 17.38 20.14 -5.94
CA LEU A 197 18.42 20.06 -6.95
C LEU A 197 19.42 21.22 -6.80
N ALA A 198 18.95 22.46 -6.63
CA ALA A 198 19.81 23.61 -6.38
C ALA A 198 20.68 23.43 -5.14
N ARG A 199 20.08 23.00 -4.01
CA ARG A 199 20.81 22.70 -2.77
C ARG A 199 21.82 21.56 -2.96
N TYR A 200 21.46 20.53 -3.70
CA TYR A 200 22.34 19.41 -4.00
C TYR A 200 23.55 19.86 -4.82
N ILE A 201 23.34 20.65 -5.87
CA ILE A 201 24.42 21.23 -6.70
C ILE A 201 25.32 22.14 -5.86
N LYS A 202 24.74 23.03 -5.03
CA LYS A 202 25.50 23.89 -4.10
C LYS A 202 26.38 23.06 -3.16
N ASN A 203 25.87 21.95 -2.64
CA ASN A 203 26.64 21.03 -1.81
C ASN A 203 27.74 20.28 -2.57
N LEU A 204 27.51 19.92 -3.84
CA LEU A 204 28.55 19.32 -4.69
C LEU A 204 29.69 20.31 -4.97
N ILE A 205 29.37 21.58 -5.20
CA ILE A 205 30.35 22.67 -5.38
C ILE A 205 31.19 22.83 -4.11
N LYS A 206 30.53 22.97 -2.94
CA LYS A 206 31.20 23.12 -1.64
C LYS A 206 32.16 21.97 -1.33
N LYS A 207 31.83 20.75 -1.76
CA LYS A 207 32.65 19.53 -1.57
C LYS A 207 33.68 19.30 -2.68
N GLY A 208 33.79 20.18 -3.67
CA GLY A 208 34.69 20.01 -4.82
C GLY A 208 34.33 18.85 -5.77
N ARG A 209 33.12 18.29 -5.66
CA ARG A 209 32.69 17.07 -6.38
C ARG A 209 31.97 17.33 -7.70
N LEU A 210 31.49 18.55 -7.94
CA LEU A 210 30.70 18.85 -9.13
C LEU A 210 31.49 18.59 -10.42
N MET A 211 32.77 18.96 -10.44
CA MET A 211 33.63 18.78 -11.62
C MET A 211 33.77 17.31 -12.01
N ASP A 212 34.04 16.42 -11.04
CA ASP A 212 34.18 14.98 -11.28
C ASP A 212 32.90 14.37 -11.80
N ILE A 213 31.76 14.82 -11.28
CA ILE A 213 30.44 14.37 -11.76
C ILE A 213 30.24 14.84 -13.20
N LEU A 214 30.47 16.11 -13.53
CA LEU A 214 30.34 16.61 -14.91
C LEU A 214 31.23 15.82 -15.89
N LYS A 215 32.47 15.50 -15.49
CA LYS A 215 33.39 14.63 -16.25
C LYS A 215 32.84 13.22 -16.41
N LYS A 216 32.22 12.65 -15.37
CA LYS A 216 31.56 11.32 -15.43
C LYS A 216 30.43 11.27 -16.46
N TYR A 217 29.65 12.35 -16.61
CA TYR A 217 28.64 12.47 -17.68
C TYR A 217 29.24 12.87 -19.04
N ARG A 218 30.57 12.95 -19.15
CA ARG A 218 31.32 13.28 -20.37
C ARG A 218 30.93 14.64 -20.97
N VAL A 219 30.51 15.59 -20.14
CA VAL A 219 30.18 16.96 -20.58
C VAL A 219 31.37 17.54 -21.35
N ARG A 220 31.15 18.12 -22.54
CA ARG A 220 32.24 18.55 -23.45
C ARG A 220 33.12 19.68 -22.88
N ASN A 221 32.51 20.61 -22.15
CA ASN A 221 33.20 21.73 -21.51
C ASN A 221 32.71 21.82 -20.05
N PRO A 222 33.19 20.93 -19.17
CA PRO A 222 32.71 20.82 -17.79
C PRO A 222 33.06 22.07 -16.96
N GLU A 223 34.14 22.77 -17.28
CA GLU A 223 34.56 24.03 -16.65
C GLU A 223 33.55 25.15 -16.89
N ARG A 224 33.06 25.29 -18.13
CA ARG A 224 31.99 26.24 -18.46
C ARG A 224 30.71 25.92 -17.71
N VAL A 225 30.29 24.65 -17.67
CA VAL A 225 29.07 24.23 -16.97
C VAL A 225 29.21 24.41 -15.45
N TYR A 226 30.38 24.12 -14.89
CA TYR A 226 30.69 24.39 -13.50
C TYR A 226 30.54 25.89 -13.18
N THR A 227 31.14 26.77 -13.98
CA THR A 227 31.06 28.22 -13.78
C THR A 227 29.62 28.72 -13.84
N ILE A 228 28.83 28.23 -14.80
CA ILE A 228 27.40 28.54 -14.93
C ILE A 228 26.63 28.13 -13.65
N LEU A 229 26.86 26.91 -13.15
CA LEU A 229 26.19 26.37 -11.96
C LEU A 229 26.71 26.97 -10.64
N ALA A 230 27.92 27.51 -10.62
CA ALA A 230 28.51 28.16 -9.45
C ALA A 230 28.08 29.63 -9.29
N ASN A 231 27.50 30.23 -10.33
CA ASN A 231 26.93 31.56 -10.27
C ASN A 231 25.66 31.58 -9.38
N VAL A 232 25.59 32.55 -8.45
CA VAL A 232 24.52 32.66 -7.45
C VAL A 232 23.16 32.94 -8.09
N GLU A 233 23.08 33.82 -9.09
CA GLU A 233 21.82 34.14 -9.78
C GLU A 233 21.28 32.93 -10.54
N ASN A 234 22.15 32.14 -11.16
CA ASN A 234 21.75 30.91 -11.84
C ASN A 234 21.24 29.84 -10.85
N LEU A 235 21.83 29.74 -9.64
CA LEU A 235 21.29 28.88 -8.59
C LEU A 235 19.91 29.37 -8.12
N GLN A 236 19.67 30.68 -8.03
CA GLN A 236 18.35 31.22 -7.71
C GLN A 236 17.32 30.95 -8.81
N LYS A 237 17.70 31.09 -10.10
CA LYS A 237 16.87 30.67 -11.23
C LYS A 237 16.49 29.20 -11.13
N LEU A 238 17.46 28.35 -10.79
CA LEU A 238 17.22 26.93 -10.56
C LEU A 238 16.28 26.69 -9.36
N GLU A 239 16.44 27.38 -8.24
CA GLU A 239 15.50 27.27 -7.10
C GLU A 239 14.06 27.60 -7.48
N ASN A 240 13.88 28.44 -8.50
CA ASN A 240 12.58 28.84 -9.06
C ASN A 240 12.15 28.02 -10.30
N GLY A 241 12.82 26.90 -10.59
CA GLY A 241 12.40 25.98 -11.65
C GLY A 241 12.92 26.28 -13.05
N ASP A 242 13.78 27.29 -13.22
CA ASP A 242 14.35 27.68 -14.51
C ASP A 242 15.71 27.01 -14.74
N LEU A 243 15.82 26.19 -15.79
CA LEU A 243 17.10 25.61 -16.26
C LEU A 243 17.52 26.17 -17.63
N SER A 244 16.89 27.24 -18.11
CA SER A 244 17.14 27.83 -19.45
C SER A 244 18.57 28.36 -19.61
N PHE A 245 19.21 28.73 -18.50
CA PHE A 245 20.61 29.18 -18.45
C PHE A 245 21.61 28.05 -18.74
N LEU A 246 21.20 26.79 -18.67
CA LEU A 246 22.08 25.65 -18.94
C LEU A 246 22.28 25.42 -20.45
N PRO A 247 23.49 25.00 -20.88
CA PRO A 247 23.72 24.65 -22.27
C PRO A 247 22.79 23.53 -22.75
N ARG A 248 22.21 23.67 -23.95
CA ARG A 248 21.31 22.69 -24.60
C ARG A 248 21.99 21.41 -25.10
N SER A 249 23.11 21.01 -24.49
CA SER A 249 23.80 19.77 -24.87
C SER A 249 23.08 18.56 -24.27
N VAL A 250 23.00 17.47 -25.05
CA VAL A 250 22.41 16.20 -24.59
C VAL A 250 23.07 15.69 -23.30
N ARG A 251 24.39 15.90 -23.14
CA ARG A 251 25.12 15.42 -21.95
C ARG A 251 24.78 16.22 -20.69
N VAL A 252 24.58 17.54 -20.81
CA VAL A 252 24.10 18.38 -19.70
C VAL A 252 22.65 18.02 -19.37
N LYS A 253 21.80 17.81 -20.38
CA LYS A 253 20.42 17.33 -20.16
C LYS A 253 20.41 16.00 -19.40
N ASN A 254 21.21 15.02 -19.82
CA ASN A 254 21.29 13.72 -19.14
C ASN A 254 21.80 13.83 -17.69
N PHE A 255 22.79 14.71 -17.45
CA PHE A 255 23.26 15.00 -16.09
C PHE A 255 22.12 15.54 -15.21
N VAL A 256 21.38 16.55 -15.68
CA VAL A 256 20.26 17.14 -14.93
C VAL A 256 19.15 16.12 -14.73
N VAL A 257 18.70 15.46 -15.80
CA VAL A 257 17.59 14.48 -15.75
C VAL A 257 17.91 13.33 -14.79
N ASP A 258 19.15 12.84 -14.76
CA ASP A 258 19.55 11.79 -13.82
C ASP A 258 19.58 12.29 -12.36
N LEU A 259 20.08 13.50 -12.10
CA LEU A 259 20.01 14.09 -10.76
C LEU A 259 18.56 14.31 -10.30
N VAL A 260 17.72 14.84 -11.18
CA VAL A 260 16.28 14.98 -10.93
C VAL A 260 15.66 13.62 -10.64
N GLY A 261 15.94 12.60 -11.46
CA GLY A 261 15.45 11.24 -11.24
C GLY A 261 15.85 10.66 -9.88
N LYS A 262 17.09 10.87 -9.44
CA LYS A 262 17.55 10.46 -8.09
C LYS A 262 16.83 11.20 -6.97
N ILE A 263 16.58 12.49 -7.14
CA ILE A 263 15.84 13.30 -6.16
C ILE A 263 14.37 12.84 -6.12
N SER A 264 13.72 12.71 -7.28
CA SER A 264 12.37 12.20 -7.41
C SER A 264 12.21 10.84 -6.73
N GLU A 265 13.14 9.91 -6.98
CA GLU A 265 13.16 8.58 -6.35
C GLU A 265 13.26 8.66 -4.82
N SER A 266 14.00 9.63 -4.27
CA SER A 266 14.10 9.82 -2.82
C SER A 266 12.82 10.37 -2.18
N LEU A 267 12.02 11.12 -2.94
CA LEU A 267 10.75 11.71 -2.52
C LEU A 267 9.54 10.82 -2.80
N ARG A 268 9.69 9.88 -3.74
CA ARG A 268 8.64 8.99 -4.20
C ARG A 268 8.02 8.21 -3.03
N ILE A 269 6.69 8.12 -3.09
CA ILE A 269 5.86 7.32 -2.21
C ILE A 269 5.27 6.20 -3.06
N TYR A 270 5.63 4.97 -2.73
CA TYR A 270 5.20 3.81 -3.50
C TYR A 270 3.81 3.33 -3.06
N ILE A 271 2.86 3.38 -3.99
CA ILE A 271 1.46 2.96 -3.82
C ILE A 271 0.97 2.12 -5.01
N ASP A 272 -0.05 1.30 -4.81
CA ASP A 272 -0.83 0.70 -5.89
C ASP A 272 -1.74 1.76 -6.52
N ALA A 273 -1.30 2.32 -7.65
CA ALA A 273 -2.01 3.35 -8.38
C ALA A 273 -3.43 2.93 -8.83
N PRO A 274 -3.63 1.74 -9.45
CA PRO A 274 -4.96 1.23 -9.75
C PRO A 274 -5.94 1.19 -8.57
N VAL A 275 -5.48 0.85 -7.35
CA VAL A 275 -6.33 0.90 -6.15
C VAL A 275 -6.82 2.31 -5.87
N THR A 276 -5.91 3.28 -5.95
CA THR A 276 -6.18 4.67 -5.61
C THR A 276 -7.08 5.34 -6.64
N ALA A 277 -6.87 5.06 -7.93
CA ALA A 277 -7.65 5.66 -9.01
C ALA A 277 -9.09 5.12 -9.13
N ASP A 278 -9.36 3.93 -8.59
CA ASP A 278 -10.66 3.26 -8.71
C ASP A 278 -11.68 3.76 -7.67
N VAL A 279 -12.64 4.54 -8.14
CA VAL A 279 -13.74 5.10 -7.32
C VAL A 279 -14.82 4.07 -6.96
N LYS A 280 -14.66 2.80 -7.33
CA LYS A 280 -15.60 1.69 -7.10
C LYS A 280 -14.92 0.47 -6.46
N ARG A 281 -13.70 0.65 -5.94
CA ARG A 281 -12.84 -0.41 -5.42
C ARG A 281 -13.51 -1.18 -4.27
N LEU A 282 -13.28 -2.49 -4.21
CA LEU A 282 -13.54 -3.29 -3.02
C LEU A 282 -12.33 -3.27 -2.10
N ILE A 283 -12.55 -2.90 -0.84
CA ILE A 283 -11.54 -2.85 0.21
C ILE A 283 -11.85 -3.88 1.28
N ARG A 284 -10.78 -4.39 1.89
CA ARG A 284 -10.89 -5.48 2.86
C ARG A 284 -11.50 -4.97 4.16
N MET A 285 -12.40 -5.75 4.73
CA MET A 285 -13.08 -5.40 5.97
C MET A 285 -12.12 -5.43 7.17
N PRO A 286 -11.96 -4.32 7.93
CA PRO A 286 -11.26 -4.32 9.21
C PRO A 286 -11.81 -5.39 10.15
N ASN A 287 -10.94 -5.98 10.96
CA ASN A 287 -11.24 -7.08 11.88
C ASN A 287 -11.79 -8.36 11.23
N SER A 288 -11.72 -8.49 9.90
CA SER A 288 -11.92 -9.78 9.23
C SER A 288 -10.61 -10.59 9.18
N LEU A 289 -10.71 -11.88 8.81
CA LEU A 289 -9.54 -12.72 8.54
C LEU A 289 -9.11 -12.63 7.08
N HIS A 290 -7.81 -12.77 6.86
CA HIS A 290 -7.25 -12.88 5.52
C HIS A 290 -7.07 -14.35 5.13
N GLY A 291 -7.91 -14.86 4.23
CA GLY A 291 -7.96 -16.26 3.83
C GLY A 291 -6.68 -16.92 3.28
N LYS A 292 -5.63 -16.15 2.93
CA LYS A 292 -4.32 -16.70 2.56
C LYS A 292 -3.33 -16.84 3.73
N THR A 293 -3.61 -16.25 4.88
CA THR A 293 -2.67 -16.17 6.01
C THR A 293 -3.31 -16.53 7.35
N GLY A 294 -4.64 -16.41 7.47
CA GLY A 294 -5.35 -16.52 8.74
C GLY A 294 -5.14 -15.33 9.67
N LEU A 295 -4.35 -14.32 9.27
CA LEU A 295 -4.11 -13.14 10.09
C LEU A 295 -5.31 -12.20 10.04
N LYS A 296 -5.54 -11.50 11.15
CA LYS A 296 -6.54 -10.44 11.27
C LYS A 296 -6.12 -9.20 10.47
N VAL A 297 -7.10 -8.57 9.85
CA VAL A 297 -6.98 -7.22 9.29
C VAL A 297 -7.09 -6.23 10.45
N THR A 298 -5.97 -5.62 10.83
CA THR A 298 -5.88 -4.87 12.09
C THR A 298 -5.75 -3.38 11.82
N GLU A 299 -6.59 -2.56 12.45
CA GLU A 299 -6.39 -1.10 12.50
C GLU A 299 -5.15 -0.78 13.34
N VAL A 300 -4.31 0.13 12.85
CA VAL A 300 -3.04 0.48 13.49
C VAL A 300 -2.92 1.99 13.56
N ASP A 301 -2.85 2.55 14.77
CA ASP A 301 -2.59 3.97 14.95
C ASP A 301 -1.20 4.33 14.41
N ILE A 302 -1.06 5.54 13.86
CA ILE A 302 0.21 6.00 13.29
C ILE A 302 1.36 5.93 14.30
N ASP A 303 1.09 6.25 15.57
CA ASP A 303 2.08 6.22 16.65
C ASP A 303 2.52 4.80 17.01
N ARG A 304 1.63 3.82 16.84
CA ARG A 304 1.89 2.39 17.12
C ARG A 304 2.44 1.65 15.90
N LEU A 305 2.36 2.24 14.71
CA LEU A 305 2.76 1.59 13.47
C LEU A 305 4.23 1.14 13.49
N ARG A 306 5.11 1.90 14.13
CA ARG A 306 6.54 1.55 14.23
C ARG A 306 6.73 0.20 14.91
N ASP A 307 6.02 -0.04 16.01
CA ASP A 307 6.20 -1.21 16.87
C ASP A 307 5.24 -2.36 16.53
N PHE A 308 4.16 -2.07 15.80
CA PHE A 308 3.19 -3.08 15.35
C PHE A 308 3.83 -4.27 14.63
N ASN A 309 3.70 -5.47 15.17
CA ASN A 309 4.21 -6.68 14.56
C ASN A 309 3.03 -7.62 14.21
N PRO A 310 2.67 -7.78 12.93
CA PRO A 310 1.51 -8.60 12.55
C PRO A 310 1.68 -10.09 12.88
N PHE A 311 2.90 -10.54 13.17
CA PHE A 311 3.16 -11.91 13.60
C PHE A 311 2.93 -12.14 15.11
N TYR A 312 2.47 -11.10 15.81
CA TYR A 312 1.97 -11.14 17.18
C TYR A 312 0.59 -10.46 17.24
N ASP A 313 0.51 -9.19 16.83
CA ASP A 313 -0.67 -8.33 17.02
C ASP A 313 -1.86 -8.68 16.11
N ALA A 314 -1.61 -9.36 14.98
CA ALA A 314 -2.64 -9.82 14.05
C ALA A 314 -2.90 -11.34 14.14
N VAL A 315 -2.26 -12.03 15.09
CA VAL A 315 -2.49 -13.44 15.37
C VAL A 315 -3.68 -13.57 16.31
N VAL A 316 -4.65 -14.41 15.94
CA VAL A 316 -5.92 -14.57 16.69
C VAL A 316 -6.19 -16.01 17.10
N PHE A 317 -5.35 -16.95 16.64
CA PHE A 317 -5.47 -18.36 16.94
C PHE A 317 -4.45 -18.75 18.01
N GLY A 318 -4.81 -19.72 18.84
CA GLY A 318 -4.00 -20.14 19.98
C GLY A 318 -2.80 -20.97 19.60
N ASP A 319 -2.30 -21.73 20.58
CA ASP A 319 -1.14 -22.60 20.47
C ASP A 319 -1.48 -24.10 20.53
N GLU A 320 -2.77 -24.45 20.51
CA GLU A 320 -3.23 -25.83 20.44
C GLU A 320 -2.51 -26.59 19.31
N ARG A 321 -2.02 -27.79 19.61
CA ARG A 321 -1.23 -28.57 18.67
C ARG A 321 -2.13 -29.15 17.57
N VAL A 322 -1.84 -28.76 16.33
CA VAL A 322 -2.55 -29.20 15.13
C VAL A 322 -1.63 -30.06 14.27
N ARG A 323 -2.10 -31.26 13.91
CA ARG A 323 -1.40 -32.16 13.00
C ARG A 323 -1.63 -31.76 11.55
N ILE A 324 -0.54 -31.53 10.82
CA ILE A 324 -0.55 -31.19 9.40
C ILE A 324 0.47 -32.02 8.64
N ARG A 325 0.24 -32.18 7.32
CA ARG A 325 1.23 -32.69 6.38
C ARG A 325 1.55 -31.66 5.32
N GLY A 326 2.85 -31.44 5.07
CA GLY A 326 3.31 -30.49 4.06
C GLY A 326 3.04 -30.95 2.64
N VAL A 327 2.61 -30.02 1.80
CA VAL A 327 2.43 -30.20 0.35
C VAL A 327 3.66 -29.67 -0.40
N ARG A 328 4.25 -28.56 0.08
CA ARG A 328 5.47 -27.97 -0.47
C ARG A 328 6.24 -27.22 0.61
N ARG A 329 7.51 -26.92 0.34
CA ARG A 329 8.37 -26.20 1.29
C ARG A 329 7.80 -24.82 1.63
N ALA A 330 7.66 -24.53 2.91
CA ALA A 330 7.33 -23.21 3.42
C ALA A 330 7.97 -22.98 4.80
N LYS A 331 8.20 -21.71 5.15
CA LYS A 331 8.70 -21.29 6.47
C LYS A 331 7.96 -20.02 6.91
N ILE A 332 7.74 -19.86 8.20
CA ILE A 332 7.22 -18.65 8.83
C ILE A 332 7.81 -18.47 10.24
N GLU A 333 8.10 -17.24 10.62
CA GLU A 333 8.35 -16.82 12.02
C GLU A 333 7.03 -16.23 12.52
N ILE A 334 6.42 -16.81 13.55
CA ILE A 334 5.14 -16.37 14.12
C ILE A 334 5.12 -16.66 15.61
N MET A 335 4.62 -15.72 16.43
CA MET A 335 4.66 -15.80 17.90
C MET A 335 6.07 -16.06 18.46
N GLY A 336 7.12 -15.58 17.78
CA GLY A 336 8.52 -15.69 18.23
C GLY A 336 9.20 -17.02 17.91
N GLU A 337 8.50 -17.96 17.29
CA GLU A 337 9.03 -19.25 16.90
C GLU A 337 9.10 -19.41 15.38
N ASP A 338 10.11 -20.15 14.92
CA ASP A 338 10.31 -20.49 13.52
C ASP A 338 9.68 -21.85 13.21
N TYR A 339 8.72 -21.87 12.28
CA TYR A 339 8.12 -23.10 11.78
C TYR A 339 8.46 -23.30 10.32
N SER A 340 8.84 -24.53 9.97
CA SER A 340 9.03 -24.92 8.58
C SER A 340 8.37 -26.26 8.30
N ILE A 341 7.89 -26.43 7.08
CA ILE A 341 7.33 -27.70 6.62
C ILE A 341 7.89 -28.01 5.23
N LYS A 342 8.25 -29.26 4.98
CA LYS A 342 8.67 -29.79 3.68
C LYS A 342 7.54 -30.63 3.06
N ALA A 343 7.64 -30.90 1.76
CA ALA A 343 6.68 -31.80 1.10
C ALA A 343 6.73 -33.20 1.75
N GLY A 344 5.56 -33.74 2.10
CA GLY A 344 5.42 -35.06 2.73
C GLY A 344 5.66 -35.09 4.25
N GLU A 345 6.33 -34.09 4.81
CA GLU A 345 6.61 -33.99 6.25
C GLU A 345 5.31 -33.89 7.05
N ARG A 346 5.23 -34.64 8.16
CA ARG A 346 4.14 -34.55 9.12
C ARG A 346 4.64 -33.81 10.35
N ALA A 347 3.86 -32.84 10.82
CA ALA A 347 4.24 -32.02 11.96
C ALA A 347 3.02 -31.77 12.86
N SER A 348 3.28 -31.65 14.17
CA SER A 348 2.31 -31.23 15.17
C SER A 348 2.74 -29.87 15.71
N ILE A 349 2.17 -28.80 15.17
CA ILE A 349 2.59 -27.41 15.44
C ILE A 349 1.45 -26.58 16.01
N PRO A 350 1.74 -25.46 16.68
CA PRO A 350 0.71 -24.58 17.22
C PRO A 350 -0.30 -24.10 16.18
N GLU A 351 -1.54 -23.89 16.61
CA GLU A 351 -2.69 -23.61 15.75
C GLU A 351 -2.46 -22.42 14.81
N HIS A 352 -1.92 -21.31 15.32
CA HIS A 352 -1.62 -20.13 14.51
C HIS A 352 -0.68 -20.42 13.34
N ALA A 353 0.35 -21.23 13.56
CA ALA A 353 1.30 -21.63 12.52
C ALA A 353 0.68 -22.64 11.54
N ALA A 354 -0.10 -23.59 12.06
CA ALA A 354 -0.83 -24.55 11.24
C ALA A 354 -1.80 -23.84 10.29
N ILE A 355 -2.67 -22.95 10.81
CA ILE A 355 -3.64 -22.21 10.01
C ILE A 355 -2.94 -21.38 8.93
N PHE A 356 -1.82 -20.74 9.23
CA PHE A 356 -1.05 -20.00 8.23
C PHE A 356 -0.66 -20.90 7.04
N PHE A 357 -0.11 -22.09 7.31
CA PHE A 357 0.28 -23.03 6.24
C PHE A 357 -0.93 -23.62 5.49
N LEU A 358 -2.01 -23.94 6.20
CA LEU A 358 -3.25 -24.44 5.61
C LEU A 358 -3.90 -23.40 4.68
N CYS A 359 -4.00 -22.14 5.12
CA CYS A 359 -4.53 -21.02 4.34
C CYS A 359 -3.69 -20.72 3.08
N ARG A 360 -2.37 -20.91 3.14
CA ARG A 360 -1.49 -20.77 1.95
C ARG A 360 -1.55 -21.95 0.99
N GLY A 361 -2.29 -23.01 1.34
CA GLY A 361 -2.35 -24.25 0.57
C GLY A 361 -0.99 -24.94 0.48
N VAL A 362 -0.12 -24.76 1.47
CA VAL A 362 1.22 -25.41 1.51
C VAL A 362 1.25 -26.61 2.46
N ALA A 363 0.16 -26.85 3.17
CA ALA A 363 -0.06 -28.02 4.02
C ALA A 363 -1.53 -28.48 3.97
N VAL A 364 -1.79 -29.69 4.45
CA VAL A 364 -3.13 -30.28 4.62
C VAL A 364 -3.33 -30.75 6.06
N TYR A 365 -4.55 -30.64 6.58
CA TYR A 365 -4.92 -30.98 7.96
C TYR A 365 -5.14 -32.48 8.16
N GLY A 366 -4.77 -32.99 9.35
CA GLY A 366 -5.20 -34.29 9.87
C GLY A 366 -4.35 -35.48 9.44
N HIS A 367 -3.04 -35.29 9.26
CA HIS A 367 -2.13 -36.32 8.74
C HIS A 367 -0.92 -36.56 9.63
#